data_AF-A0A453ED07-F1
#
_entry.id   AF-A0A453ED07-F1
#
_cell.length_a   1.000
_cell.length_b   1.000
_cell.length_c   1.000
_cell.angle_alpha   90.00
_cell.angle_beta   90.00
_cell.angle_gamma   90.00
#
_symmetry.space_group_name_H-M   'P 1'
#
loop_
_entity.id
_entity.type
_entity.pdbx_description
1 polymer ?
#
loop_
_entity_poly.entity_id
_entity_poly.type
_entity_poly.pdbx_seq_one_letter_code
_entity_poly.pdbx_strand_id
1 'polypeptide(L)'
;LDTDCLEVVNLWNSRYDSRSVVAPIFLEIGELTSSFNSFDIHHVVRSVNGPAHICAKHACTIDVTESWIDIVPSFLTSSLLADCSVNALIQ
;
A
#
# COMPACT_ATOMS: atom_id res chain seq x y z
N LEU A 1 1.98 -3.26 -7.21
CA LEU A 1 1.77 -2.51 -5.95
C LEU A 1 1.76 -1.04 -6.29
N ASP A 2 0.71 -0.32 -5.89
CA ASP A 2 0.62 1.13 -6.13
C ASP A 2 1.03 1.91 -4.89
N THR A 3 1.77 3.01 -5.08
CA THR A 3 2.20 3.91 -4.00
C THR A 3 2.28 5.35 -4.49
N ASP A 4 1.97 6.33 -3.64
CA ASP A 4 2.19 7.75 -3.93
C ASP A 4 3.60 8.23 -3.55
N CYS A 5 4.49 7.33 -3.12
CA CYS A 5 5.87 7.63 -2.80
C CYS A 5 6.79 7.32 -3.99
N LEU A 6 7.10 8.36 -4.78
CA LEU A 6 8.00 8.23 -5.93
C LEU A 6 9.40 7.71 -5.53
N GLU A 7 9.88 8.06 -4.34
CA GLU A 7 11.18 7.61 -3.84
C GLU A 7 11.22 6.08 -3.67
N VAL A 8 10.14 5.48 -3.14
CA VAL A 8 10.03 4.01 -2.99
C VAL A 8 10.11 3.32 -4.35
N VAL A 9 9.44 3.87 -5.37
CA VAL A 9 9.46 3.34 -6.74
C VAL A 9 10.87 3.42 -7.34
N ASN A 10 11.55 4.55 -7.14
CA ASN A 10 12.91 4.74 -7.64
C ASN A 10 13.90 3.76 -6.98
N LEU A 11 13.80 3.56 -5.66
CA LEU A 11 14.65 2.63 -4.92
C LEU A 11 14.40 1.17 -5.35
N TRP A 12 13.14 0.79 -5.60
CA TRP A 12 12.78 -0.50 -6.17
C TRP A 12 13.41 -0.74 -7.53
N ASN A 13 13.29 0.23 -8.43
CA ASN A 13 13.81 0.11 -9.79
C ASN A 13 15.34 0.14 -9.85
N SER A 14 16.01 0.78 -8.89
CA SER A 14 17.47 0.76 -8.79
C SER A 14 18.04 -0.51 -8.15
N ARG A 15 17.21 -1.56 -7.95
CA ARG A 15 17.61 -2.83 -7.30
C ARG A 15 18.28 -2.65 -5.94
N TYR A 16 17.95 -1.55 -5.25
CA TYR A 16 18.51 -1.21 -3.93
C TYR A 16 20.04 -1.10 -3.89
N ASP A 17 20.71 -0.85 -5.02
CA ASP A 17 22.17 -0.62 -5.08
C ASP A 17 22.61 0.61 -4.25
N SER A 18 21.66 1.45 -3.85
CA SER A 18 21.85 2.51 -2.88
C SER A 18 22.04 1.94 -1.47
N ARG A 19 23.03 2.44 -0.70
CA ARG A 19 23.20 2.17 0.74
C ARG A 19 22.11 2.80 1.63
N SER A 20 20.85 2.73 1.18
CA SER A 20 19.70 3.29 1.87
C SER A 20 19.42 2.50 3.14
N VAL A 21 18.98 3.21 4.18
CA VAL A 21 18.58 2.60 5.47
C VAL A 21 17.44 1.59 5.29
N VAL A 22 16.62 1.75 4.24
CA VAL A 22 15.48 0.86 3.94
C VAL A 22 15.84 -0.31 3.03
N ALA A 23 17.10 -0.46 2.60
CA ALA A 23 17.52 -1.56 1.72
C ALA A 23 17.16 -2.97 2.25
N PRO A 24 17.26 -3.27 3.56
CA PRO A 24 16.83 -4.57 4.09
C PRO A 24 15.33 -4.86 3.91
N ILE A 25 14.47 -3.84 4.07
CA ILE A 25 13.01 -3.98 3.88
C ILE A 25 12.70 -4.38 2.45
N PHE A 26 13.40 -3.76 1.50
CA PHE A 26 13.25 -4.03 0.09
C PHE A 26 13.74 -5.41 -0.34
N LEU A 27 14.78 -5.92 0.30
CA LEU A 27 15.23 -7.30 0.12
C LEU A 27 14.16 -8.29 0.59
N GLU A 28 13.56 -8.05 1.77
CA GLU A 28 12.45 -8.85 2.29
C GLU A 28 11.23 -8.81 1.36
N ILE A 29 10.85 -7.64 0.84
CA ILE A 29 9.77 -7.55 -0.17
C ILE A 29 10.14 -8.39 -1.41
N GLY A 30 11.39 -8.34 -1.88
CA GLY A 30 11.86 -9.16 -3.00
C GLY A 30 11.74 -10.67 -2.73
N GLU A 31 12.09 -11.11 -1.53
CA GLU A 31 11.95 -12.51 -1.10
C GLU A 31 10.48 -12.93 -1.04
N LEU A 32 9.61 -12.13 -0.42
CA LEU A 32 8.18 -12.41 -0.32
C LEU A 32 7.50 -12.46 -1.69
N THR A 33 7.93 -11.60 -2.61
CA THR A 33 7.35 -11.49 -3.94
C THR A 33 7.92 -12.47 -4.96
N SER A 34 8.96 -13.23 -4.60
CA SER A 34 9.57 -14.27 -5.45
C SER A 34 8.62 -15.40 -5.86
N SER A 35 7.51 -15.55 -5.11
CA SER A 35 6.45 -16.52 -5.40
C SER A 35 5.49 -16.06 -6.51
N PHE A 36 5.49 -14.78 -6.88
CA PHE A 36 4.67 -14.26 -7.98
C PHE A 36 5.39 -14.41 -9.32
N ASN A 37 4.62 -14.63 -10.40
CA ASN A 37 5.17 -14.64 -11.77
C ASN A 37 5.83 -13.30 -12.14
N SER A 38 5.28 -12.20 -11.67
CA SER A 38 5.86 -10.86 -11.78
C SER A 38 5.38 -9.99 -10.64
N PHE A 39 6.22 -9.04 -10.23
CA PHE A 39 5.87 -8.05 -9.22
C PHE A 39 6.53 -6.71 -9.55
N ASP A 40 5.72 -5.66 -9.61
CA ASP A 40 6.13 -4.31 -9.92
C ASP A 40 5.54 -3.32 -8.92
N ILE A 41 6.28 -2.24 -8.65
CA ILE A 41 5.82 -1.10 -7.85
C ILE A 41 5.61 0.09 -8.78
N HIS A 42 4.41 0.65 -8.78
CA HIS A 42 4.03 1.79 -9.60
C HIS A 42 3.75 3.02 -8.75
N HIS A 43 4.15 4.17 -9.29
CA HIS A 43 3.81 5.45 -8.70
C HIS A 43 2.40 5.87 -9.14
N VAL A 44 1.55 6.22 -8.18
CA VAL A 44 0.22 6.79 -8.41
C VAL A 44 0.10 8.16 -7.76
N VAL A 45 -0.82 8.99 -8.23
CA VAL A 45 -1.12 10.26 -7.56
C VAL A 45 -1.78 10.01 -6.20
N ARG A 46 -1.51 10.87 -5.23
CA ARG A 46 -2.02 10.75 -3.85
C ARG A 46 -3.53 10.57 -3.76
N SER A 47 -4.29 11.19 -4.66
CA SER A 47 -5.76 11.08 -4.67
C SER A 47 -6.26 9.65 -4.92
N VAL A 48 -5.45 8.79 -5.56
CA VAL A 48 -5.76 7.37 -5.79
C VAL A 48 -5.30 6.50 -4.63
N ASN A 49 -4.29 6.93 -3.86
CA ASN A 49 -3.77 6.21 -2.69
C ASN A 49 -4.52 6.54 -1.38
N GLY A 50 -5.77 6.99 -1.48
CA GLY A 50 -6.58 7.49 -0.36
C GLY A 50 -6.79 6.47 0.77
N PRO A 51 -7.27 5.24 0.46
CA PRO A 51 -7.49 4.22 1.48
C PRO A 51 -6.22 3.88 2.26
N ALA A 52 -5.09 3.70 1.57
CA ALA A 52 -3.81 3.40 2.22
C ALA A 52 -3.34 4.53 3.14
N HIS A 53 -3.50 5.79 2.72
CA HIS A 53 -3.18 6.95 3.56
C HIS A 53 -4.00 6.98 4.86
N ILE A 54 -5.31 6.71 4.76
CA ILE A 54 -6.20 6.69 5.92
C ILE A 54 -5.85 5.53 6.86
N CYS A 55 -5.56 4.34 6.33
CA CYS A 55 -5.10 3.21 7.12
C CYS A 55 -3.80 3.51 7.88
N ALA A 56 -2.80 4.07 7.20
CA ALA A 56 -1.54 4.46 7.84
C ALA A 56 -1.76 5.51 8.93
N LYS A 57 -2.61 6.51 8.66
CA LYS A 57 -2.98 7.54 9.65
C LYS A 57 -3.65 6.94 10.89
N HIS A 58 -4.58 6.00 10.72
CA HIS A 58 -5.24 5.30 11.84
C HIS A 58 -4.23 4.49 12.65
N ALA A 59 -3.36 3.71 11.99
CA ALA A 59 -2.32 2.93 12.65
C ALA A 59 -1.37 3.78 13.51
N CYS A 60 -1.10 5.04 13.12
CA CYS A 60 -0.31 5.97 13.92
C CYS A 60 -1.02 6.51 15.18
N THR A 61 -2.32 6.25 15.35
CA THR A 61 -3.12 6.75 16.49
C THR A 61 -3.44 5.68 17.52
N ILE A 62 -3.08 4.43 17.26
CA ILE A 62 -3.39 3.29 18.11
C ILE A 62 -2.08 2.64 18.58
N ASP A 63 -2.08 2.13 19.81
CA ASP A 63 -0.94 1.38 20.38
C ASP A 63 -1.16 -0.15 20.29
N VAL A 64 -2.13 -0.57 19.49
CA VAL A 64 -2.54 -1.97 19.34
C VAL A 64 -2.56 -2.39 17.88
N THR A 65 -2.43 -3.69 17.63
CA THR A 65 -2.67 -4.27 16.30
C THR A 65 -4.15 -4.58 16.16
N GLU A 66 -4.76 -4.05 15.10
CA GLU A 66 -6.16 -4.33 14.76
C GLU A 66 -6.24 -5.17 13.46
N SER A 67 -7.28 -6.00 13.37
CA SER A 67 -7.62 -6.75 12.16
C SER A 67 -9.12 -6.68 11.93
N TRP A 68 -9.51 -6.43 10.69
CA TRP A 68 -10.90 -6.27 10.29
C TRP A 68 -11.23 -7.30 9.21
N ILE A 69 -11.91 -8.38 9.60
CA ILE A 69 -12.23 -9.51 8.70
C ILE A 69 -13.67 -9.39 8.18
N ASP A 70 -14.63 -9.14 9.07
CA ASP A 70 -16.07 -9.15 8.71
C ASP A 70 -16.68 -7.76 8.53
N ILE A 71 -16.05 -6.72 9.10
CA ILE A 71 -16.62 -5.37 9.17
C ILE A 71 -15.58 -4.37 8.68
N VAL A 72 -15.93 -3.62 7.63
CA VAL A 72 -15.12 -2.48 7.18
C VAL A 72 -15.22 -1.36 8.22
N PRO A 73 -14.09 -0.84 8.74
CA PRO A 73 -14.12 0.28 9.68
C PRO A 73 -14.79 1.52 9.08
N SER A 74 -15.63 2.19 9.87
CA SER A 74 -16.40 3.35 9.42
C SER A 74 -15.52 4.50 8.90
N PHE A 75 -14.32 4.65 9.45
CA PHE A 75 -13.36 5.69 9.02
C PHE A 75 -12.84 5.46 7.59
N LEU A 76 -12.90 4.23 7.07
CA LEU A 76 -12.38 3.85 5.77
C LEU A 76 -13.47 3.81 4.68
N THR A 77 -14.73 3.67 5.08
CA THR A 77 -15.87 3.46 4.18
C THR A 77 -15.98 4.50 3.07
N SER A 78 -15.92 5.80 3.40
CA SER A 78 -16.06 6.85 2.38
C SER A 78 -14.93 6.84 1.36
N SER A 79 -13.70 6.48 1.78
CA SER A 79 -12.56 6.41 0.86
C SER A 79 -12.65 5.20 -0.05
N LEU A 80 -13.13 4.07 0.44
CA LEU A 80 -13.34 2.87 -0.39
C LEU A 80 -14.48 3.07 -1.38
N LEU A 81 -15.57 3.73 -0.97
CA LEU A 81 -16.66 4.07 -1.89
C LEU A 81 -16.22 5.02 -3.01
N ALA A 82 -15.26 5.90 -2.75
CA ALA A 82 -14.67 6.76 -3.76
C ALA A 82 -13.71 6.02 -4.70
N ASP A 83 -13.10 4.93 -4.23
CA ASP A 83 -12.19 4.07 -4.98
C ASP A 83 -12.93 3.03 -5.84
N CYS A 84 -14.09 2.57 -5.36
CA CYS A 84 -14.99 1.72 -6.14
C CYS A 84 -15.58 2.50 -7.32
N SER A 85 -15.26 2.09 -8.55
CA SER A 85 -16.14 2.39 -9.68
C SER A 85 -17.54 1.84 -9.36
N VAL A 86 -18.60 2.60 -9.68
CA VAL A 86 -20.02 2.35 -9.30
C VAL A 86 -20.53 0.92 -9.61
N ASN A 87 -19.79 0.11 -10.37
CA ASN A 87 -20.14 -1.25 -10.75
C ASN A 87 -19.58 -2.37 -9.84
N ALA A 88 -18.74 -2.09 -8.84
CA ALA A 88 -18.11 -3.13 -8.02
C ALA A 88 -18.93 -3.61 -6.79
N LEU A 89 -20.07 -2.95 -6.50
CA LEU A 89 -20.90 -3.25 -5.32
C LEU A 89 -22.26 -3.88 -5.67
N ILE A 90 -22.46 -4.29 -6.93
CA ILE A 90 -23.61 -5.08 -7.36
C ILE A 90 -23.08 -6.40 -7.92
N GLN A 91 -22.85 -7.38 -7.05
CA GLN A 91 -22.96 -8.80 -7.39
C GLN A 91 -23.37 -9.61 -6.16
#